data_AF-A0A9D4LM61-F1
#
_entry.id   AF-A0A9D4LM61-F1
#
_cell.length_a   1.000
_cell.length_b   1.000
_cell.length_c   1.000
_cell.angle_alpha   90.00
_cell.angle_beta   90.00
_cell.angle_gamma   90.00
#
_symmetry.space_group_name_H-M   'P 1'
#
loop_
_entity.id
_entity.type
_entity.pdbx_description
1 polymer ?
#
loop_
_entity_poly.entity_id
_entity_poly.type
_entity_poly.pdbx_seq_one_letter_code
_entity_poly.pdbx_strand_id
1 'polypeptide(L)'
;MPVETTPHKHASYRSPPKKHSSRKKTWNPEKWKRNVRKLLKGEGKKYLSATGRVVAPKKVHHHSRLNCRFKCSEKFTEEQREDIFQLYYSLGSYERQRQYICDMVEKAQQKGK
;
A
#
# COMPACT_ATOMS: atom_id res chain seq x y z
N MET A 1 15.30 -1.40 70.46
CA MET A 1 16.65 -1.53 69.86
C MET A 1 16.56 -1.02 68.43
N PRO A 2 17.46 -0.13 67.99
CA PRO A 2 17.35 0.53 66.69
C PRO A 2 17.62 -0.46 65.55
N VAL A 3 16.76 -0.44 64.53
CA VAL A 3 16.93 -1.22 63.29
C VAL A 3 17.81 -0.42 62.33
N GLU A 4 18.98 -0.94 62.01
CA GLU A 4 19.91 -0.31 61.08
C GLU A 4 19.42 -0.50 59.63
N THR A 5 19.12 0.60 58.94
CA THR A 5 18.80 0.59 57.50
C THR A 5 20.09 0.67 56.68
N THR A 6 20.40 -0.39 55.94
CA THR A 6 21.55 -0.45 55.02
C THR A 6 21.34 0.51 53.83
N PRO A 7 22.34 1.34 53.45
CA PRO A 7 22.19 2.23 52.30
C PRO A 7 22.28 1.44 50.99
N HIS A 8 21.19 1.40 50.22
CA HIS A 8 21.21 0.90 48.84
C HIS A 8 22.05 1.84 47.96
N LYS A 9 23.21 1.35 47.49
CA LYS A 9 24.08 2.06 46.54
C LYS A 9 23.34 2.20 45.19
N HIS A 10 22.88 3.41 44.87
CA HIS A 10 22.44 3.73 43.51
C HIS A 10 23.67 3.83 42.59
N ALA A 11 23.97 2.75 41.87
CA ALA A 11 24.94 2.78 40.79
C ALA A 11 24.42 3.70 39.67
N SER A 12 25.05 4.87 39.50
CA SER A 12 24.70 5.81 38.43
C SER A 12 25.05 5.18 37.07
N TYR A 13 24.07 4.59 36.39
CA TYR A 13 24.24 4.09 35.04
C TYR A 13 24.47 5.27 34.07
N ARG A 14 25.74 5.60 33.79
CA ARG A 14 26.09 6.48 32.68
C ARG A 14 25.83 5.72 31.39
N SER A 15 24.80 6.12 30.66
CA SER A 15 24.56 5.62 29.30
C SER A 15 25.79 5.91 28.42
N PRO A 16 26.21 4.99 27.54
CA PRO A 16 27.33 5.21 26.64
C PRO A 16 27.10 6.42 25.73
N PRO A 17 28.15 7.18 25.38
CA PRO A 17 28.03 8.31 24.47
C PRO A 17 27.54 7.83 23.10
N LYS A 18 26.51 8.47 22.56
CA LYS A 18 25.96 8.16 21.23
C LYS A 18 27.03 8.49 20.18
N LYS A 19 27.44 7.51 19.36
CA LYS A 19 28.35 7.74 18.24
C LYS A 19 27.72 8.75 17.26
N HIS A 20 28.32 9.93 17.15
CA HIS A 20 27.94 10.92 16.13
C HIS A 20 28.46 10.44 14.77
N SER A 21 27.57 9.84 13.97
CA SER A 21 27.88 9.55 12.56
C SER A 21 27.84 10.87 11.78
N SER A 22 29.01 11.37 11.38
CA SER A 22 29.18 12.64 10.66
C SER A 22 28.83 12.56 9.17
N ARG A 23 28.43 11.39 8.66
CA ARG A 23 28.08 11.24 7.25
C ARG A 23 26.66 11.75 7.01
N LYS A 24 26.55 12.87 6.29
CA LYS A 24 25.26 13.38 5.79
C LYS A 24 24.50 12.24 5.09
N LYS A 25 23.28 11.99 5.54
CA LYS A 25 22.43 10.92 5.00
C LYS A 25 22.06 11.29 3.56
N THR A 26 22.38 10.43 2.60
CA THR A 26 21.93 10.62 1.22
C THR A 26 20.41 10.53 1.16
N TRP A 27 19.75 11.54 0.59
CA TRP A 27 18.32 11.48 0.36
C TRP A 27 18.04 10.53 -0.80
N ASN A 28 17.37 9.43 -0.49
CA ASN A 28 16.79 8.53 -1.49
C ASN A 28 15.26 8.53 -1.32
N PRO A 29 14.54 9.36 -2.10
CA PRO A 29 13.09 9.44 -2.04
C PRO A 29 12.38 8.13 -2.32
N GLU A 30 12.93 7.26 -3.17
CA GLU A 30 12.32 5.96 -3.51
C GLU A 30 12.21 5.07 -2.28
N LYS A 31 13.20 5.13 -1.39
CA LYS A 31 13.23 4.38 -0.13
C LYS A 31 12.37 5.01 0.97
N TRP A 32 11.77 6.18 0.75
CA TRP A 32 10.88 6.77 1.74
C TRP A 32 9.65 5.90 1.92
N LYS A 33 9.31 5.59 3.17
CA LYS A 33 8.16 4.73 3.51
C LYS A 33 6.87 5.14 2.80
N ARG A 34 6.66 6.45 2.60
CA ARG A 34 5.50 6.99 1.85
C ARG A 34 5.54 6.63 0.37
N ASN A 35 6.69 6.74 -0.27
CA ASN A 35 6.87 6.49 -1.70
C ASN A 35 6.82 4.99 -2.00
N VAL A 36 7.51 4.17 -1.22
CA VAL A 36 7.38 2.70 -1.27
C VAL A 36 5.92 2.28 -1.13
N ARG A 37 5.20 2.84 -0.16
CA ARG A 37 3.76 2.55 0.02
C ARG A 37 2.92 2.99 -1.19
N LYS A 38 3.19 4.17 -1.74
CA LYS A 38 2.48 4.69 -2.93
C LYS A 38 2.67 3.75 -4.12
N LEU A 39 3.92 3.30 -4.36
CA LEU A 39 4.28 2.35 -5.39
C LEU A 39 3.56 1.01 -5.20
N LEU A 40 3.72 0.37 -4.03
CA LEU A 40 3.08 -0.92 -3.75
C LEU A 40 1.55 -0.86 -3.85
N LYS A 41 0.94 0.25 -3.43
CA LYS A 41 -0.50 0.48 -3.60
C LYS A 41 -0.90 0.60 -5.07
N GLY A 42 -0.11 1.32 -5.87
CA GLY A 42 -0.32 1.45 -7.32
C GLY A 42 -0.19 0.11 -8.04
N GLU A 43 0.78 -0.71 -7.66
CA GLU A 43 0.98 -2.07 -8.20
C GLU A 43 -0.01 -3.11 -7.63
N GLY A 44 -0.88 -2.72 -6.70
CA GLY A 44 -1.83 -3.64 -6.07
C GLY A 44 -1.17 -4.70 -5.18
N LYS A 45 0.09 -4.51 -4.76
CA LYS A 45 0.82 -5.47 -3.92
C LYS A 45 0.48 -5.30 -2.44
N LYS A 46 0.90 -6.27 -1.63
CA LYS A 46 0.83 -6.19 -0.16
C LYS A 46 1.65 -5.01 0.35
N TYR A 47 1.13 -4.25 1.30
CA TYR A 47 1.90 -3.16 1.93
C TYR A 47 1.48 -2.90 3.39
N LEU A 48 2.30 -2.13 4.11
CA LEU A 48 1.97 -1.64 5.45
C LEU A 48 1.37 -0.23 5.38
N SER A 49 0.21 -0.04 6.00
CA SER A 49 -0.44 1.27 6.12
C SER A 49 0.41 2.25 6.93
N ALA A 50 0.04 3.53 6.94
CA ALA A 50 0.68 4.52 7.83
C ALA A 50 0.51 4.16 9.32
N THR A 51 -0.60 3.48 9.65
CA THR A 51 -0.93 3.01 11.01
C THR A 51 -0.35 1.63 11.33
N GLY A 52 0.48 1.04 10.46
CA GLY A 52 1.09 -0.27 10.66
C GLY A 52 0.21 -1.48 10.32
N ARG A 53 -1.00 -1.28 9.78
CA ARG A 53 -1.88 -2.39 9.36
C ARG A 53 -1.38 -3.01 8.05
N VAL A 54 -1.40 -4.33 7.96
CA VAL A 54 -1.10 -5.06 6.72
C VAL A 54 -2.29 -4.97 5.78
N VAL A 55 -2.05 -4.42 4.59
CA VAL A 55 -3.02 -4.41 3.49
C VAL A 55 -2.65 -5.54 2.54
N ALA A 56 -3.59 -6.44 2.31
CA ALA A 56 -3.45 -7.59 1.41
C ALA A 56 -3.26 -7.14 -0.05
N PRO A 57 -2.61 -7.97 -0.89
CA PRO A 57 -2.53 -7.69 -2.31
C PRO A 57 -3.93 -7.71 -2.93
N LYS A 58 -4.09 -6.94 -4.01
CA LYS A 58 -5.25 -6.97 -4.88
C LYS A 58 -5.25 -8.29 -5.64
N LYS A 59 -6.45 -8.77 -5.95
CA LYS A 59 -6.68 -9.96 -6.75
C LYS A 59 -7.93 -9.75 -7.58
N VAL A 60 -8.04 -10.45 -8.72
CA VAL A 60 -9.31 -10.54 -9.43
C VAL A 60 -10.35 -11.08 -8.47
N HIS A 61 -11.49 -10.41 -8.42
CA HIS A 61 -12.60 -10.91 -7.65
C HIS A 61 -13.31 -11.99 -8.46
N HIS A 62 -13.24 -13.23 -7.99
CA HIS A 62 -13.99 -14.33 -8.56
C HIS A 62 -15.49 -14.11 -8.27
N HIS A 63 -16.19 -13.44 -9.19
CA HIS A 63 -17.62 -13.22 -9.10
C HIS A 63 -18.36 -14.51 -9.46
N SER A 64 -18.77 -15.31 -8.47
CA SER A 64 -19.77 -16.38 -8.62
C SER A 64 -21.21 -15.85 -8.76
N ARG A 65 -21.39 -14.55 -9.02
CA ARG A 65 -22.69 -13.92 -8.90
C ARG A 65 -23.39 -13.90 -10.25
N LEU A 66 -24.16 -14.95 -10.46
CA LEU A 66 -25.29 -15.03 -11.41
C LEU A 66 -26.18 -13.77 -11.39
N ASN A 67 -26.12 -12.96 -10.32
CA ASN A 67 -26.92 -11.75 -10.10
C ASN A 67 -26.21 -10.43 -10.48
N CYS A 68 -25.16 -10.44 -11.29
CA CYS A 68 -24.52 -9.21 -11.76
C CYS A 68 -25.45 -8.46 -12.73
N ARG A 69 -25.92 -7.25 -12.38
CA ARG A 69 -26.76 -6.39 -13.24
C ARG A 69 -26.19 -6.20 -14.65
N PHE A 70 -24.87 -6.15 -14.77
CA PHE A 70 -24.18 -5.91 -16.03
C PHE A 70 -23.75 -7.19 -16.76
N LYS A 71 -24.06 -8.37 -16.19
CA LYS A 71 -23.72 -9.68 -16.73
C LYS A 71 -22.23 -9.81 -17.08
N CYS A 72 -21.36 -9.26 -16.22
CA CYS A 72 -19.92 -9.23 -16.50
C CYS A 72 -19.32 -10.62 -16.74
N SER A 73 -19.94 -11.71 -16.25
CA SER A 73 -19.46 -13.09 -16.46
C SER A 73 -19.87 -13.67 -17.82
N GLU A 74 -20.90 -13.12 -18.46
CA GLU A 74 -21.24 -13.45 -19.84
C GLU A 74 -20.37 -12.64 -20.83
N LYS A 75 -19.94 -11.43 -20.42
CA LYS A 75 -19.21 -10.49 -21.29
C LYS A 75 -17.70 -10.69 -21.32
N PHE A 76 -17.12 -11.13 -20.19
CA PHE A 76 -15.68 -11.32 -20.04
C PHE A 76 -15.40 -12.68 -19.46
N THR A 77 -14.51 -13.43 -20.10
CA THR A 77 -14.00 -14.69 -19.57
C THR A 77 -13.14 -14.47 -18.33
N GLU A 78 -12.87 -15.53 -17.57
CA GLU A 78 -11.99 -15.43 -16.38
C GLU A 78 -10.57 -15.00 -16.76
N GLU A 79 -10.04 -15.53 -17.86
CA GLU A 79 -8.74 -15.15 -18.42
C GLU A 79 -8.68 -13.67 -18.79
N GLN A 80 -9.68 -13.16 -19.50
CA GLN A 80 -9.75 -11.73 -19.87
C GLN A 80 -9.77 -10.83 -18.64
N ARG A 81 -10.43 -11.25 -17.55
CA ARG A 81 -10.45 -10.47 -16.30
C ARG A 81 -9.08 -10.44 -15.64
N GLU A 82 -8.37 -11.56 -15.67
CA GLU A 82 -7.00 -11.65 -15.16
C GLU A 82 -6.06 -10.79 -16.00
N ASP A 83 -6.17 -10.83 -17.33
CA ASP A 83 -5.38 -9.99 -18.23
C ASP A 83 -5.63 -8.49 -18.00
N ILE A 84 -6.90 -8.08 -17.91
CA ILE A 84 -7.27 -6.69 -17.60
C ILE A 84 -6.70 -6.28 -16.24
N PHE A 85 -6.79 -7.16 -15.25
CA PHE A 85 -6.28 -6.90 -13.90
C PHE A 85 -4.77 -6.74 -13.90
N GLN A 86 -4.04 -7.66 -14.54
CA GLN A 86 -2.58 -7.62 -14.65
C GLN A 86 -2.13 -6.36 -15.39
N LEU A 87 -2.75 -6.06 -16.54
CA LEU A 87 -2.45 -4.85 -17.30
C LEU A 87 -2.68 -3.59 -16.45
N TYR A 88 -3.83 -3.48 -15.79
CA TYR A 88 -4.17 -2.33 -14.96
C TYR A 88 -3.18 -2.10 -13.80
N TYR A 89 -2.79 -3.16 -13.09
CA TYR A 89 -1.85 -3.04 -11.97
C TYR A 89 -0.38 -2.95 -12.39
N SER A 90 -0.02 -3.43 -13.59
CA SER A 90 1.34 -3.28 -14.14
C SER A 90 1.74 -1.82 -14.38
N LEU A 91 0.75 -0.93 -14.55
CA LEU A 91 0.98 0.51 -14.75
C LEU A 91 1.64 1.20 -13.54
N GLY A 92 1.51 0.63 -12.34
CA GLY A 92 2.22 1.04 -11.11
C GLY A 92 1.89 2.44 -10.56
N SER A 93 1.11 3.25 -11.29
CA SER A 93 0.72 4.60 -10.89
C SER A 93 -0.79 4.79 -11.02
N TYR A 94 -1.37 5.43 -10.00
CA TYR A 94 -2.79 5.79 -9.97
C TYR A 94 -3.19 6.70 -11.15
N GLU A 95 -2.30 7.60 -11.57
CA GLU A 95 -2.56 8.51 -12.70
C GLU A 95 -2.64 7.74 -14.02
N ARG A 96 -1.70 6.81 -14.25
CA ARG A 96 -1.70 5.95 -15.44
C ARG A 96 -2.90 5.01 -15.47
N GLN A 97 -3.25 4.45 -14.32
CA GLN A 97 -4.47 3.65 -14.14
C GLN A 97 -5.74 4.43 -14.48
N ARG A 98 -5.83 5.68 -14.03
CA ARG A 98 -6.96 6.56 -14.35
C ARG A 98 -7.02 6.86 -15.84
N GLN A 99 -5.88 7.17 -16.45
CA GLN A 99 -5.79 7.42 -17.88
C GLN A 99 -6.22 6.20 -18.68
N TYR A 100 -5.72 5.01 -18.34
CA TYR A 100 -6.13 3.75 -18.96
C TYR A 100 -7.66 3.56 -18.95
N ILE A 101 -8.33 3.85 -17.82
CA ILE A 101 -9.80 3.79 -17.76
C ILE A 101 -10.42 4.84 -18.68
N CYS A 102 -9.93 6.08 -18.67
CA CYS A 102 -10.47 7.14 -19.53
C CYS A 102 -10.35 6.80 -21.02
N ASP A 103 -9.24 6.20 -21.44
CA ASP A 103 -8.98 5.81 -22.82
C ASP A 103 -9.91 4.66 -23.27
N MET A 104 -10.40 3.85 -22.33
CA MET A 104 -11.30 2.72 -22.57
C MET A 104 -12.79 3.10 -22.43
N VAL A 105 -13.12 4.37 -22.20
CA VAL A 105 -14.50 4.83 -22.00
C VAL A 105 -14.94 5.74 -23.13
N GLU A 106 -16.03 5.37 -23.79
CA GLU A 106 -16.71 6.21 -24.77
C GLU A 106 -17.83 7.03 -24.09
N LYS A 107 -17.97 8.30 -24.47
CA LYS A 107 -19.05 9.16 -23.97
C LYS A 107 -20.36 8.73 -24.59
N ALA A 108 -21.29 8.25 -23.77
CA ALA A 108 -22.66 8.02 -24.22
C ALA A 108 -23.31 9.35 -24.59
N GLN A 109 -23.84 9.46 -25.81
CA GLN A 109 -24.64 10.61 -26.21
C GLN A 109 -25.96 10.58 -25.44
N GLN A 110 -26.20 11.61 -24.62
CA GLN A 110 -27.44 11.73 -23.87
C GLN A 110 -28.57 11.99 -24.87
N LYS A 111 -29.55 11.09 -24.94
CA LYS A 111 -30.78 11.36 -25.68
C LYS A 111 -31.53 12.45 -24.91
N GLY A 112 -31.59 13.65 -25.51
CA GLY A 112 -32.41 14.75 -25.04
C GLY A 112 -33.85 14.28 -24.85
N LYS A 113 -34.45 14.73 -23.75
CA LYS A 113 -35.80 14.37 -23.32
C LYS A 113 -36.85 14.94 -24.27
#